data_AF-A0A532UH77-F1
#
_entry.id   AF-A0A532UH77-F1
#
_cell.length_a   1.000
_cell.length_b   1.000
_cell.length_c   1.000
_cell.angle_alpha   90.00
_cell.angle_beta   90.00
_cell.angle_gamma   90.00
#
_symmetry.space_group_name_H-M   'P 1'
#
loop_
_entity.id
_entity.type
_entity.pdbx_description
1 polymer ?
#
loop_
_entity_poly.entity_id
_entity_poly.type
_entity_poly.pdbx_seq_one_letter_code
_entity_poly.pdbx_strand_id
1 'polypeptide(L)'
;MTTQRTVPKPVDYAFSGRMLAVLILIASLLLTGAMARSRSEAQPVDVNPRISDVPAALNEVSQTPHELACQAGDFTIPAGGHFQGIQQAMIRGERFAIISGSSDSDSYFVLASIENSTGRIIALKRLLPRPFKHAGGFQVLGDYLAVGIEDNDAKGSSKIWILELSQLLGPGRPKPIVEIERRGEYKRATAGAVAIAKARGRHFLFVATWDSAMIDIYASNGKTLHDHDFAFELRETWQADKADRSSWFDRHYAAYQNINLVVDRNGRVFMVGFGRTNDQNVMDIFEVKLGESVPTAKRFEKLGRRILGCRKTSFRSGSGLVITDSGALTVLSCGHREFVIERFEPD
;
A
#
# COMPACT_ATOMS: atom_id res chain seq x y z
N MET A 1 66.12 -19.88 67.99
CA MET A 1 64.93 -19.91 67.12
C MET A 1 64.60 -18.47 66.75
N THR A 2 65.00 -18.04 65.56
CA THR A 2 64.75 -16.67 65.05
C THR A 2 64.40 -16.82 63.58
N THR A 3 63.13 -16.62 63.26
CA THR A 3 62.55 -16.82 61.93
C THR A 3 62.75 -15.56 61.07
N GLN A 4 63.56 -15.66 60.02
CA GLN A 4 63.64 -14.64 58.97
C GLN A 4 62.43 -14.76 58.04
N ARG A 5 61.64 -13.68 57.96
CA ARG A 5 60.57 -13.50 56.95
C ARG A 5 61.19 -13.02 55.63
N THR A 6 60.98 -13.78 54.56
CA THR A 6 61.28 -13.37 53.19
C THR A 6 60.14 -12.50 52.66
N VAL A 7 60.49 -11.33 52.11
CA VAL A 7 59.56 -10.43 51.40
C VAL A 7 59.51 -10.85 49.92
N PRO A 8 58.33 -11.03 49.31
CA PRO A 8 58.22 -11.37 47.90
C PRO A 8 58.57 -10.17 47.02
N LYS A 9 59.32 -10.43 45.94
CA LYS A 9 59.66 -9.45 44.90
C LYS A 9 58.42 -9.05 44.09
N PRO A 10 58.32 -7.80 43.61
CA PRO A 10 57.24 -7.36 42.76
C PRO A 10 57.30 -8.08 41.40
N VAL A 11 56.14 -8.50 40.91
CA VAL A 11 55.96 -9.10 39.59
C VAL A 11 55.69 -7.96 38.60
N ASP A 12 56.65 -7.68 37.73
CA ASP A 12 56.47 -6.75 36.61
C ASP A 12 55.54 -7.38 35.56
N TYR A 13 54.30 -6.91 35.51
CA TYR A 13 53.38 -7.21 34.42
C TYR A 13 53.69 -6.30 33.23
N ALA A 14 54.53 -6.80 32.32
CA ALA A 14 54.70 -6.20 31.00
C ALA A 14 53.37 -6.34 30.22
N PHE A 15 52.57 -5.27 30.21
CA PHE A 15 51.39 -5.16 29.34
C PHE A 15 51.83 -5.17 27.88
N SER A 16 51.62 -6.29 27.19
CA SER A 16 51.92 -6.39 25.76
C SER A 16 51.05 -5.41 24.96
N GLY A 17 51.64 -4.68 24.02
CA GLY A 17 50.96 -3.70 23.16
C GLY A 17 49.78 -4.25 22.33
N ARG A 18 49.59 -5.58 22.30
CA ARG A 18 48.43 -6.22 21.67
C ARG A 18 47.13 -6.03 22.47
N MET A 19 47.21 -5.87 23.79
CA MET A 19 46.01 -5.72 24.62
C MET A 19 45.42 -4.29 24.55
N LEU A 20 46.27 -3.29 24.33
CA LEU A 20 45.86 -1.90 24.13
C LEU A 20 45.16 -1.70 22.76
N ALA A 21 45.64 -2.39 21.71
CA ALA A 21 45.00 -2.36 20.39
C ALA A 21 43.60 -2.99 20.39
N VAL A 22 43.39 -4.07 21.14
CA VAL A 22 42.07 -4.72 21.29
C VAL A 22 41.08 -3.83 22.06
N LEU A 23 41.55 -3.15 23.12
CA LEU A 23 40.73 -2.20 23.88
C LEU A 23 40.33 -0.96 23.07
N ILE A 24 41.23 -0.44 22.21
CA ILE A 24 40.90 0.67 21.30
C ILE A 24 39.89 0.23 20.23
N LEU A 25 40.02 -0.99 19.68
CA LEU A 25 39.06 -1.51 18.70
C LEU A 25 37.66 -1.72 19.31
N ILE A 26 37.57 -2.24 20.55
CA ILE A 26 36.30 -2.43 21.28
C ILE A 26 35.69 -1.07 21.64
N ALA A 27 36.48 -0.09 22.08
CA ALA A 27 36.00 1.26 22.33
C ALA A 27 35.50 1.93 21.03
N SER A 28 36.15 1.69 19.90
CA SER A 28 35.75 2.22 18.59
C SER A 28 34.44 1.60 18.09
N LEU A 29 34.25 0.30 18.29
CA LEU A 29 32.99 -0.42 18.01
C LEU A 29 31.86 -0.01 18.96
N LEU A 30 32.16 0.32 20.21
CA LEU A 30 31.18 0.83 21.16
C LEU A 30 30.83 2.30 20.89
N LEU A 31 31.76 3.12 20.39
CA LEU A 31 31.50 4.51 20.00
C LEU A 31 30.77 4.63 18.66
N THR A 32 31.04 3.76 17.67
CA THR A 32 30.23 3.70 16.44
C THR A 32 28.86 3.05 16.69
N GLY A 33 28.77 2.06 17.57
CA GLY A 33 27.51 1.48 18.04
C GLY A 33 26.66 2.44 18.90
N ALA A 34 27.29 3.33 19.66
CA ALA A 34 26.59 4.32 20.49
C ALA A 34 26.17 5.59 19.73
N MET A 35 26.74 5.88 18.55
CA MET A 35 26.21 6.90 17.64
C MET A 35 25.04 6.41 16.77
N ALA A 36 24.73 5.11 16.79
CA ALA A 36 23.45 4.57 16.34
C ALA A 36 22.36 4.62 17.43
N ARG A 37 22.53 5.45 18.47
CA ARG A 37 21.49 5.69 19.48
C ARG A 37 20.40 6.60 18.94
N SER A 38 19.23 5.98 18.80
CA SER A 38 17.90 6.56 18.91
C SER A 38 17.64 7.81 18.08
N ARG A 39 17.43 7.61 16.77
CA ARG A 39 16.15 8.12 16.26
C ARG A 39 15.11 7.35 17.06
N SER A 40 14.39 8.04 17.95
CA SER A 40 13.12 7.50 18.43
C SER A 40 12.41 6.97 17.19
N GLU A 41 12.04 5.68 17.16
CA GLU A 41 11.17 5.18 16.10
C GLU A 41 9.93 6.06 16.19
N ALA A 42 9.85 7.03 15.28
CA ALA A 42 8.69 7.90 15.19
C ALA A 42 7.49 6.97 15.01
N GLN A 43 6.43 7.23 15.74
CA GLN A 43 5.17 6.50 15.59
C GLN A 43 4.79 6.49 14.10
N PRO A 44 4.44 5.32 13.52
CA PRO A 44 4.00 5.23 12.14
C PRO A 44 2.87 6.22 11.82
N VAL A 45 3.02 6.93 10.71
CA VAL A 45 2.22 8.09 10.37
C VAL A 45 1.06 7.68 9.46
N ASP A 46 -0.16 8.09 9.80
CA ASP A 46 -1.42 7.78 9.07
C ASP A 46 -1.93 8.98 8.23
N VAL A 47 -1.03 9.68 7.55
CA VAL A 47 -1.33 10.93 6.83
C VAL A 47 -1.49 10.73 5.33
N ASN A 48 -2.38 11.51 4.72
CA ASN A 48 -2.45 11.57 3.26
C ASN A 48 -1.19 12.25 2.70
N PRO A 49 -0.77 11.86 1.49
CA PRO A 49 0.17 12.68 0.73
C PRO A 49 -0.42 14.07 0.43
N ARG A 50 0.44 15.06 0.21
CA ARG A 50 0.03 16.46 0.02
C ARG A 50 -0.12 16.81 -1.46
N ILE A 51 -1.31 17.26 -1.86
CA ILE A 51 -1.61 17.70 -3.23
C ILE A 51 -2.68 18.80 -3.21
N SER A 52 -2.53 19.85 -4.03
CA SER A 52 -3.41 21.03 -3.96
C SER A 52 -4.63 20.94 -4.87
N ASP A 53 -4.43 20.48 -6.11
CA ASP A 53 -5.49 20.36 -7.12
C ASP A 53 -5.39 18.98 -7.78
N VAL A 54 -6.24 18.06 -7.31
CA VAL A 54 -6.22 16.67 -7.76
C VAL A 54 -6.66 16.52 -9.22
N PRO A 55 -7.78 17.13 -9.68
CA PRO A 55 -8.14 17.10 -11.09
C PRO A 55 -7.04 17.65 -12.01
N ALA A 56 -6.40 18.78 -11.66
CA ALA A 56 -5.32 19.34 -12.47
C ALA A 56 -4.11 18.38 -12.55
N ALA A 57 -3.62 17.90 -11.41
CA ALA A 57 -2.49 16.97 -11.38
C ALA A 57 -2.77 15.64 -12.10
N LEU A 58 -4.00 15.12 -12.01
CA LEU A 58 -4.41 13.93 -12.76
C LEU A 58 -4.47 14.16 -14.27
N ASN A 59 -4.72 15.39 -14.73
CA ASN A 59 -4.71 15.74 -16.14
C ASN A 59 -3.29 15.87 -16.72
N GLU A 60 -2.31 16.20 -15.88
CA GLU A 60 -0.89 16.32 -16.26
C GLU A 60 -0.19 14.96 -16.45
N VAL A 61 -0.72 13.87 -15.89
CA VAL A 61 -0.14 12.52 -16.06
C VAL A 61 0.00 12.19 -17.55
N SER A 62 1.18 11.75 -18.00
CA SER A 62 1.37 11.37 -19.40
C SER A 62 0.45 10.22 -19.79
N GLN A 63 -0.02 10.19 -21.03
CA GLN A 63 -0.75 9.03 -21.56
C GLN A 63 0.17 7.87 -21.95
N THR A 64 1.48 8.14 -22.04
CA THR A 64 2.50 7.16 -22.43
C THR A 64 3.32 6.75 -21.21
N PRO A 65 3.52 5.44 -20.96
CA PRO A 65 4.28 5.02 -19.80
C PRO A 65 5.78 4.97 -20.05
N HIS A 66 6.54 5.07 -18.95
CA HIS A 66 7.90 4.57 -18.84
C HIS A 66 7.89 3.18 -18.21
N GLU A 67 8.67 2.26 -18.77
CA GLU A 67 8.82 0.92 -18.20
C GLU A 67 9.85 0.96 -17.07
N LEU A 68 9.47 0.41 -15.92
CA LEU A 68 10.36 0.05 -14.82
C LEU A 68 10.55 -1.46 -14.87
N ALA A 69 11.66 -1.89 -15.46
CA ALA A 69 12.01 -3.30 -15.51
C ALA A 69 12.37 -3.81 -14.10
N CYS A 70 11.75 -4.89 -13.67
CA CYS A 70 12.04 -5.52 -12.38
C CYS A 70 12.79 -6.84 -12.57
N GLN A 71 13.97 -6.94 -11.98
CA GLN A 71 14.75 -8.17 -11.97
C GLN A 71 14.16 -9.14 -10.95
N ALA A 72 13.72 -10.31 -11.45
CA ALA A 72 13.15 -11.37 -10.62
C ALA A 72 14.21 -12.12 -9.80
N GLY A 73 15.44 -12.22 -10.29
CA GLY A 73 16.42 -13.17 -9.72
C GLY A 73 15.85 -14.59 -9.70
N ASP A 74 15.95 -15.26 -8.54
CA ASP A 74 15.42 -16.61 -8.34
C ASP A 74 13.94 -16.64 -7.86
N PHE A 75 13.28 -15.48 -7.82
CA PHE A 75 11.89 -15.42 -7.37
C PHE A 75 10.94 -15.94 -8.44
N THR A 76 10.21 -17.00 -8.09
CA THR A 76 9.13 -17.56 -8.91
C THR A 76 7.78 -17.12 -8.34
N ILE A 77 6.90 -16.67 -9.23
CA ILE A 77 5.52 -16.35 -8.86
C ILE A 77 4.76 -17.65 -8.60
N PRO A 78 3.99 -17.74 -7.50
CA PRO A 78 3.16 -18.90 -7.23
C PRO A 78 2.27 -19.30 -8.41
N ALA A 79 2.01 -20.60 -8.54
CA ALA A 79 1.16 -21.12 -9.61
C ALA A 79 -0.30 -20.64 -9.44
N GLY A 80 -0.98 -20.48 -10.58
CA GLY A 80 -2.33 -19.93 -10.63
C GLY A 80 -2.39 -18.43 -10.39
N GLY A 81 -3.60 -17.86 -10.54
CA GLY A 81 -3.86 -16.44 -10.31
C GLY A 81 -3.05 -15.45 -11.17
N HIS A 82 -3.06 -14.19 -10.73
CA HIS A 82 -2.36 -13.06 -11.36
C HIS A 82 -2.18 -11.92 -10.34
N PHE A 83 -1.36 -10.92 -10.69
CA PHE A 83 -1.28 -9.67 -9.91
C PHE A 83 -2.60 -8.92 -9.93
N GLN A 84 -2.92 -8.14 -8.90
CA GLN A 84 -4.25 -7.52 -8.72
C GLN A 84 -4.19 -6.00 -8.52
N GLY A 85 -3.12 -5.51 -7.88
CA GLY A 85 -2.95 -4.10 -7.55
C GLY A 85 -1.49 -3.76 -7.33
N ILE A 86 -1.17 -2.47 -7.45
CA ILE A 86 0.20 -1.97 -7.24
C ILE A 86 0.17 -0.61 -6.55
N GLN A 87 1.10 -0.42 -5.62
CA GLN A 87 1.38 0.87 -4.97
C GLN A 87 2.90 1.06 -4.86
N GLN A 88 3.35 2.29 -4.63
CA GLN A 88 4.72 2.57 -4.22
C GLN A 88 4.71 3.21 -2.84
N ALA A 89 5.67 2.84 -2.00
CA ALA A 89 5.82 3.41 -0.67
C ALA A 89 7.30 3.55 -0.28
N MET A 90 7.56 4.43 0.68
CA MET A 90 8.84 4.48 1.38
C MET A 90 8.75 3.57 2.61
N ILE A 91 9.68 2.64 2.78
CA ILE A 91 9.77 1.78 3.96
C ILE A 91 11.19 1.90 4.50
N ARG A 92 11.34 2.42 5.72
CA ARG A 92 12.66 2.68 6.36
C ARG A 92 13.60 3.55 5.49
N GLY A 93 13.05 4.47 4.71
CA GLY A 93 13.81 5.37 3.85
C GLY A 93 14.19 4.81 2.48
N GLU A 94 13.80 3.58 2.17
CA GLU A 94 13.98 2.97 0.85
C GLU A 94 12.65 2.92 0.09
N ARG A 95 12.71 3.02 -1.24
CA ARG A 95 11.53 3.04 -2.11
C ARG A 95 11.18 1.63 -2.57
N PHE A 96 9.92 1.24 -2.42
CA PHE A 96 9.42 -0.06 -2.85
C PHE A 96 8.20 0.09 -3.74
N ALA A 97 8.12 -0.73 -4.80
CA ALA A 97 6.84 -1.13 -5.36
C ALA A 97 6.32 -2.36 -4.60
N ILE A 98 5.04 -2.31 -4.27
CA ILE A 98 4.31 -3.37 -3.59
C ILE A 98 3.22 -3.82 -4.56
N ILE A 99 3.15 -5.11 -4.86
CA ILE A 99 2.20 -5.69 -5.81
C ILE A 99 1.38 -6.74 -5.09
N SER A 100 0.05 -6.61 -5.04
CA SER A 100 -0.82 -7.67 -4.54
C SER A 100 -1.05 -8.72 -5.62
N GLY A 101 -1.24 -9.97 -5.20
CA GLY A 101 -1.48 -11.06 -6.12
C GLY A 101 -2.31 -12.19 -5.54
N SER A 102 -2.80 -13.01 -6.46
CA SER A 102 -3.52 -14.24 -6.18
C SER A 102 -2.77 -15.45 -6.72
N SER A 103 -2.99 -16.60 -6.11
CA SER A 103 -2.49 -17.91 -6.56
C SER A 103 -3.54 -18.99 -6.30
N ASP A 104 -3.22 -20.24 -6.62
CA ASP A 104 -4.11 -21.36 -6.33
C ASP A 104 -4.25 -21.65 -4.81
N SER A 105 -3.23 -21.28 -4.02
CA SER A 105 -3.16 -21.64 -2.58
C SER A 105 -3.27 -20.45 -1.63
N ASP A 106 -2.70 -19.30 -1.98
CA ASP A 106 -2.56 -18.15 -1.08
C ASP A 106 -2.71 -16.81 -1.83
N SER A 107 -3.16 -15.79 -1.10
CA SER A 107 -2.93 -14.39 -1.48
C SER A 107 -1.52 -13.97 -1.06
N TYR A 108 -0.93 -13.01 -1.75
CA TYR A 108 0.43 -12.55 -1.44
C TYR A 108 0.68 -11.10 -1.86
N PHE A 109 1.75 -10.54 -1.31
CA PHE A 109 2.44 -9.37 -1.85
C PHE A 109 3.79 -9.77 -2.45
N VAL A 110 4.19 -9.07 -3.51
CA VAL A 110 5.56 -9.00 -3.99
C VAL A 110 6.12 -7.63 -3.64
N LEU A 111 7.35 -7.59 -3.14
CA LEU A 111 8.09 -6.36 -2.89
C LEU A 111 9.24 -6.26 -3.88
N ALA A 112 9.27 -5.15 -4.62
CA ALA A 112 10.38 -4.76 -5.45
C ALA A 112 11.06 -3.53 -4.85
N SER A 113 12.33 -3.63 -4.49
CA SER A 113 13.15 -2.44 -4.20
C SER A 113 13.35 -1.65 -5.48
N ILE A 114 13.21 -0.33 -5.43
CA ILE A 114 13.39 0.57 -6.56
C ILE A 114 14.60 1.45 -6.29
N GLU A 115 15.62 1.26 -7.12
CA GLU A 115 16.81 2.11 -7.14
C GLU A 115 16.93 2.71 -8.54
N ASN A 116 16.96 4.05 -8.60
CA ASN A 116 16.92 4.81 -9.85
C ASN A 116 15.69 4.43 -10.71
N SER A 117 15.92 3.86 -11.89
CA SER A 117 14.90 3.43 -12.85
C SER A 117 14.87 1.91 -13.02
N THR A 118 15.35 1.16 -12.01
CA THR A 118 15.35 -0.31 -12.02
C THR A 118 14.72 -0.86 -10.75
N GLY A 119 13.93 -1.92 -10.89
CA GLY A 119 13.38 -2.65 -9.77
C GLY A 119 14.11 -3.97 -9.55
N ARG A 120 14.16 -4.44 -8.31
CA ARG A 120 14.64 -5.79 -7.97
C ARG A 120 13.67 -6.42 -6.99
N ILE A 121 13.17 -7.62 -7.30
CA ILE A 121 12.32 -8.35 -6.37
C ILE A 121 13.16 -8.78 -5.17
N ILE A 122 12.71 -8.40 -3.97
CA ILE A 122 13.43 -8.70 -2.72
C ILE A 122 12.64 -9.63 -1.79
N ALA A 123 11.33 -9.72 -1.96
CA ALA A 123 10.50 -10.58 -1.12
C ALA A 123 9.16 -10.93 -1.79
N LEU A 124 8.66 -12.09 -1.41
CA LEU A 124 7.26 -12.49 -1.56
C LEU A 124 6.69 -12.76 -0.16
N LYS A 125 5.58 -12.10 0.18
CA LYS A 125 4.91 -12.20 1.47
C LYS A 125 3.54 -12.83 1.30
N ARG A 126 3.36 -14.07 1.75
CA ARG A 126 2.04 -14.70 1.78
C ARG A 126 1.16 -14.00 2.82
N LEU A 127 -0.10 -13.78 2.49
CA LEU A 127 -1.10 -13.13 3.34
C LEU A 127 -2.03 -14.17 3.97
N LEU A 128 -2.98 -14.70 3.21
CA LEU A 128 -3.92 -15.70 3.69
C LEU A 128 -3.97 -16.90 2.74
N PRO A 129 -4.12 -18.12 3.28
CA PRO A 129 -4.38 -19.28 2.45
C PRO A 129 -5.83 -19.27 1.94
N ARG A 130 -6.14 -20.21 1.05
CA ARG A 130 -7.52 -20.57 0.67
C ARG A 130 -8.41 -20.72 1.92
N PRO A 131 -9.66 -20.21 1.91
CA PRO A 131 -10.36 -19.63 0.76
C PRO A 131 -9.91 -18.23 0.34
N PHE A 132 -9.24 -17.47 1.21
CA PHE A 132 -8.84 -16.08 1.01
C PHE A 132 -7.56 -15.92 0.16
N LYS A 133 -7.56 -16.52 -1.03
CA LYS A 133 -6.40 -16.61 -1.94
C LYS A 133 -6.28 -15.45 -2.93
N HIS A 134 -7.17 -14.46 -2.87
CA HIS A 134 -7.22 -13.35 -3.83
C HIS A 134 -7.09 -12.00 -3.11
N ALA A 135 -5.89 -11.40 -3.11
CA ALA A 135 -5.71 -10.04 -2.60
C ALA A 135 -5.90 -9.03 -3.72
N GLY A 136 -7.00 -8.27 -3.68
CA GLY A 136 -7.43 -7.34 -4.73
C GLY A 136 -6.59 -6.06 -4.82
N GLY A 137 -7.18 -5.03 -5.43
CA GLY A 137 -6.63 -3.68 -5.43
C GLY A 137 -6.53 -3.11 -4.01
N PHE A 138 -5.49 -2.32 -3.77
CA PHE A 138 -5.15 -1.82 -2.43
C PHE A 138 -4.57 -0.40 -2.50
N GLN A 139 -4.46 0.25 -1.35
CA GLN A 139 -3.88 1.59 -1.26
C GLN A 139 -2.95 1.74 -0.04
N VAL A 140 -1.91 2.55 -0.22
CA VAL A 140 -1.02 3.03 0.85
C VAL A 140 -1.52 4.36 1.43
N LEU A 141 -1.47 4.50 2.76
CA LEU A 141 -1.72 5.73 3.52
C LEU A 141 -0.60 5.91 4.55
N GLY A 142 0.35 6.80 4.24
CA GLY A 142 1.54 6.99 5.08
C GLY A 142 2.30 5.68 5.27
N ASP A 143 2.46 5.27 6.53
CA ASP A 143 3.18 4.05 6.92
C ASP A 143 2.30 2.77 6.90
N TYR A 144 1.08 2.87 6.37
CA TYR A 144 0.11 1.78 6.34
C TYR A 144 -0.34 1.46 4.92
N LEU A 145 -0.90 0.27 4.76
CA LEU A 145 -1.65 -0.12 3.56
C LEU A 145 -2.97 -0.77 3.95
N ALA A 146 -4.02 -0.57 3.15
CA ALA A 146 -5.31 -1.25 3.28
C ALA A 146 -5.57 -2.13 2.05
N VAL A 147 -5.83 -3.41 2.26
CA VAL A 147 -6.04 -4.42 1.21
C VAL A 147 -7.27 -5.27 1.47
N GLY A 148 -8.04 -5.55 0.41
CA GLY A 148 -9.13 -6.53 0.42
C GLY A 148 -8.63 -7.91 0.02
N ILE A 149 -9.02 -8.95 0.76
CA ILE A 149 -8.63 -10.34 0.51
C ILE A 149 -9.88 -11.20 0.45
N GLU A 150 -10.10 -11.86 -0.68
CA GLU A 150 -11.39 -12.44 -1.05
C GLU A 150 -11.35 -13.96 -1.09
N ASP A 151 -12.47 -14.57 -0.69
CA ASP A 151 -12.82 -15.91 -1.15
C ASP A 151 -13.29 -15.82 -2.60
N ASN A 152 -12.36 -15.99 -3.55
CA ASN A 152 -12.68 -15.94 -4.97
C ASN A 152 -13.33 -17.24 -5.49
N ASP A 153 -13.44 -18.29 -4.68
CA ASP A 153 -14.12 -19.52 -5.07
C ASP A 153 -15.63 -19.38 -4.81
N ALA A 154 -16.02 -19.11 -3.56
CA ALA A 154 -17.43 -18.96 -3.18
C ALA A 154 -17.96 -17.54 -3.39
N LYS A 155 -17.09 -16.52 -3.38
CA LYS A 155 -17.42 -15.10 -3.57
C LYS A 155 -18.45 -14.55 -2.57
N GLY A 156 -18.59 -15.21 -1.42
CA GLY A 156 -19.51 -14.82 -0.35
C GLY A 156 -18.83 -14.22 0.89
N SER A 157 -17.50 -14.10 0.88
CA SER A 157 -16.76 -13.53 2.00
C SER A 157 -15.47 -12.84 1.59
N SER A 158 -15.02 -11.90 2.42
CA SER A 158 -13.70 -11.26 2.31
C SER A 158 -13.22 -10.80 3.69
N LYS A 159 -11.93 -10.47 3.76
CA LYS A 159 -11.31 -9.76 4.87
C LYS A 159 -10.70 -8.47 4.34
N ILE A 160 -10.78 -7.40 5.11
CA ILE A 160 -9.99 -6.19 4.86
C ILE A 160 -8.92 -6.14 5.93
N TRP A 161 -7.68 -6.05 5.48
CA TRP A 161 -6.52 -5.92 6.35
C TRP A 161 -5.93 -4.53 6.20
N ILE A 162 -5.67 -3.88 7.34
CA ILE A 162 -4.75 -2.75 7.40
C ILE A 162 -3.45 -3.24 8.02
N LEU A 163 -2.36 -3.07 7.31
CA LEU A 163 -1.02 -3.50 7.71
C LEU A 163 -0.12 -2.28 7.88
N GLU A 164 0.82 -2.36 8.81
CA GLU A 164 1.98 -1.47 8.80
C GLU A 164 2.99 -1.94 7.74
N LEU A 165 3.50 -1.00 6.95
CA LEU A 165 4.44 -1.29 5.85
C LEU A 165 5.75 -1.90 6.34
N SER A 166 6.22 -1.51 7.53
CA SER A 166 7.45 -2.01 8.13
C SER A 166 7.42 -3.54 8.32
N GLN A 167 6.25 -4.14 8.54
CA GLN A 167 6.07 -5.58 8.67
C GLN A 167 6.41 -6.32 7.38
N LEU A 168 6.31 -5.67 6.22
CA LEU A 168 6.64 -6.28 4.93
C LEU A 168 8.14 -6.54 4.76
N LEU A 169 8.99 -5.92 5.58
CA LEU A 169 10.44 -6.21 5.61
C LEU A 169 10.79 -7.27 6.67
N GLY A 170 9.88 -7.54 7.62
CA GLY A 170 10.09 -8.50 8.70
C GLY A 170 10.07 -9.96 8.23
N PRO A 171 10.65 -10.90 9.00
CA PRO A 171 10.49 -12.32 8.74
C PRO A 171 9.03 -12.76 8.94
N GLY A 172 8.57 -13.69 8.10
CA GLY A 172 7.24 -14.28 8.23
C GLY A 172 6.10 -13.54 7.51
N ARG A 173 4.87 -13.91 7.88
CA ARG A 173 3.61 -13.38 7.34
C ARG A 173 3.23 -12.10 8.11
N PRO A 174 2.85 -11.01 7.42
CA PRO A 174 2.40 -9.79 8.10
C PRO A 174 1.09 -10.05 8.85
N LYS A 175 0.86 -9.29 9.92
CA LYS A 175 -0.35 -9.35 10.73
C LYS A 175 -1.10 -8.03 10.66
N PRO A 176 -2.43 -8.06 10.48
CA PRO A 176 -3.21 -6.83 10.47
C PRO A 176 -3.22 -6.16 11.83
N ILE A 177 -3.13 -4.84 11.83
CA ILE A 177 -3.47 -4.02 12.99
C ILE A 177 -4.97 -3.77 13.07
N VAL A 178 -5.66 -3.84 11.92
CA VAL A 178 -7.12 -3.77 11.81
C VAL A 178 -7.56 -4.85 10.84
N GLU A 179 -8.55 -5.64 11.25
CA GLU A 179 -9.21 -6.63 10.42
C GLU A 179 -10.72 -6.39 10.42
N ILE A 180 -11.32 -6.33 9.22
CA ILE A 180 -12.76 -6.32 9.04
C ILE A 180 -13.15 -7.57 8.28
N GLU A 181 -13.94 -8.45 8.90
CA GLU A 181 -14.53 -9.60 8.21
C GLU A 181 -15.86 -9.20 7.55
N ARG A 182 -16.06 -9.66 6.32
CA ARG A 182 -17.31 -9.45 5.57
C ARG A 182 -17.85 -10.78 5.09
N ARG A 183 -19.17 -10.95 5.23
CA ARG A 183 -19.92 -12.10 4.73
C ARG A 183 -21.24 -11.61 4.15
N GLY A 184 -21.70 -12.30 3.12
CA GLY A 184 -22.97 -11.95 2.48
C GLY A 184 -23.23 -12.86 1.28
N GLU A 185 -24.24 -12.48 0.52
CA GLU A 185 -24.61 -13.19 -0.71
C GLU A 185 -23.47 -13.17 -1.75
N TYR A 186 -23.60 -14.04 -2.75
CA TYR A 186 -22.66 -14.16 -3.85
C TYR A 186 -22.31 -12.78 -4.43
N LYS A 187 -21.02 -12.48 -4.52
CA LYS A 187 -20.42 -11.20 -4.93
C LYS A 187 -20.73 -9.99 -4.05
N ARG A 188 -21.64 -10.03 -3.07
CA ARG A 188 -21.93 -8.87 -2.20
C ARG A 188 -20.79 -8.56 -1.23
N ALA A 189 -20.16 -9.59 -0.68
CA ALA A 189 -19.11 -9.46 0.32
C ALA A 189 -17.69 -9.63 -0.24
N THR A 190 -17.53 -9.45 -1.55
CA THR A 190 -16.23 -9.36 -2.24
C THR A 190 -15.57 -8.00 -1.96
N ALA A 191 -14.25 -7.95 -1.98
CA ALA A 191 -13.40 -6.79 -1.71
C ALA A 191 -12.33 -6.63 -2.82
N GLY A 192 -12.78 -6.60 -4.07
CA GLY A 192 -11.91 -6.61 -5.25
C GLY A 192 -11.02 -5.38 -5.35
N ALA A 193 -11.41 -4.25 -4.75
CA ALA A 193 -10.54 -3.09 -4.59
C ALA A 193 -10.82 -2.35 -3.27
N VAL A 194 -9.76 -1.92 -2.60
CA VAL A 194 -9.81 -1.18 -1.34
C VAL A 194 -9.01 0.11 -1.42
N ALA A 195 -9.59 1.20 -0.94
CA ALA A 195 -8.94 2.50 -0.84
C ALA A 195 -9.12 3.08 0.57
N ILE A 196 -8.15 3.86 1.03
CA ILE A 196 -8.17 4.47 2.35
C ILE A 196 -7.61 5.90 2.29
N ALA A 197 -8.24 6.83 3.01
CA ALA A 197 -7.73 8.18 3.18
C ALA A 197 -8.22 8.80 4.50
N LYS A 198 -7.53 9.83 4.99
CA LYS A 198 -7.92 10.61 6.17
C LYS A 198 -8.60 11.91 5.77
N ALA A 199 -9.86 12.13 6.12
CA ALA A 199 -10.55 13.38 5.83
C ALA A 199 -11.41 13.80 7.03
N ARG A 200 -11.50 15.11 7.29
CA ARG A 200 -12.34 15.67 8.37
C ARG A 200 -12.10 15.00 9.73
N GLY A 201 -10.83 14.71 10.05
CA GLY A 201 -10.43 14.08 11.31
C GLY A 201 -10.76 12.58 11.43
N ARG A 202 -11.17 11.91 10.35
CA ARG A 202 -11.49 10.48 10.35
C ARG A 202 -10.81 9.76 9.19
N HIS A 203 -10.55 8.48 9.34
CA HIS A 203 -10.23 7.59 8.23
C HIS A 203 -11.52 7.19 7.52
N PHE A 204 -11.49 7.23 6.19
CA PHE A 204 -12.50 6.67 5.32
C PHE A 204 -11.89 5.49 4.57
N LEU A 205 -12.55 4.35 4.64
CA LEU A 205 -12.14 3.12 3.99
C LEU A 205 -13.24 2.71 3.00
N PHE A 206 -12.90 2.64 1.73
CA PHE A 206 -13.80 2.32 0.65
C PHE A 206 -13.51 0.90 0.19
N VAL A 207 -14.52 0.04 0.21
CA VAL A 207 -14.39 -1.37 -0.15
C VAL A 207 -15.32 -1.63 -1.32
N ALA A 208 -14.73 -1.72 -2.51
CA ALA A 208 -15.45 -2.04 -3.73
C ALA A 208 -15.67 -3.54 -3.85
N THR A 209 -16.90 -3.93 -4.18
CA THR A 209 -17.25 -5.32 -4.45
C THR A 209 -16.79 -5.74 -5.84
N TRP A 210 -17.16 -6.95 -6.26
CA TRP A 210 -16.91 -7.49 -7.58
C TRP A 210 -17.27 -6.47 -8.67
N ASP A 211 -16.33 -6.23 -9.59
CA ASP A 211 -16.42 -5.23 -10.65
C ASP A 211 -16.77 -3.81 -10.18
N SER A 212 -16.49 -3.50 -8.91
CA SER A 212 -16.86 -2.25 -8.24
C SER A 212 -18.35 -1.90 -8.37
N ALA A 213 -19.23 -2.91 -8.48
CA ALA A 213 -20.67 -2.71 -8.62
C ALA A 213 -21.29 -2.00 -7.39
N MET A 214 -20.71 -2.23 -6.21
CA MET A 214 -21.04 -1.55 -4.97
C MET A 214 -19.76 -1.09 -4.28
N ILE A 215 -19.86 -0.01 -3.50
CA ILE A 215 -18.78 0.49 -2.66
C ILE A 215 -19.33 0.65 -1.24
N ASP A 216 -18.84 -0.18 -0.32
CA ASP A 216 -19.08 0.00 1.10
C ASP A 216 -18.14 1.09 1.62
N ILE A 217 -18.72 2.12 2.25
CA ILE A 217 -17.98 3.24 2.82
C ILE A 217 -17.97 3.08 4.33
N TYR A 218 -16.80 2.86 4.89
CA TYR A 218 -16.57 2.82 6.33
C TYR A 218 -15.96 4.14 6.79
N ALA A 219 -16.34 4.57 8.00
CA ALA A 219 -15.74 5.71 8.67
C ALA A 219 -15.17 5.28 10.02
N SER A 220 -13.97 5.76 10.36
CA SER A 220 -13.41 5.52 11.68
C SER A 220 -14.06 6.39 12.75
N ASN A 221 -13.92 6.00 14.01
CA ASN A 221 -14.27 6.82 15.18
C ASN A 221 -13.35 8.04 15.43
N GLY A 222 -12.39 8.33 14.53
CA GLY A 222 -11.50 9.50 14.59
C GLY A 222 -10.20 9.28 15.35
N LYS A 223 -9.99 8.09 15.92
CA LYS A 223 -8.72 7.70 16.54
C LYS A 223 -7.67 7.38 15.47
N THR A 224 -6.40 7.36 15.89
CA THR A 224 -5.28 6.93 15.05
C THR A 224 -5.28 5.42 14.87
N LEU A 225 -4.70 4.91 13.77
CA LEU A 225 -4.68 3.47 13.47
C LEU A 225 -4.03 2.58 14.54
N HIS A 226 -3.12 3.12 15.36
CA HIS A 226 -2.51 2.40 16.48
C HIS A 226 -3.29 2.44 17.80
N ASP A 227 -4.36 3.24 17.87
CA ASP A 227 -5.15 3.28 19.10
C ASP A 227 -5.87 1.94 19.28
N HIS A 228 -5.79 1.36 20.47
CA HIS A 228 -6.45 0.09 20.80
C HIS A 228 -7.97 0.12 20.62
N ASP A 229 -8.58 1.31 20.73
CA ASP A 229 -10.00 1.54 20.54
C ASP A 229 -10.32 2.00 19.10
N PHE A 230 -9.35 1.98 18.19
CA PHE A 230 -9.59 2.31 16.80
C PHE A 230 -10.63 1.35 16.22
N ALA A 231 -11.66 1.90 15.60
CA ALA A 231 -12.72 1.12 14.99
C ALA A 231 -13.24 1.79 13.72
N PHE A 232 -13.59 0.96 12.74
CA PHE A 232 -14.38 1.35 11.58
C PHE A 232 -15.82 0.90 11.76
N GLU A 233 -16.75 1.74 11.33
CA GLU A 233 -18.16 1.40 11.22
C GLU A 233 -18.61 1.57 9.77
N LEU A 234 -19.44 0.63 9.29
CA LEU A 234 -20.08 0.78 7.98
C LEU A 234 -21.01 1.98 8.05
N ARG A 235 -20.72 3.01 7.26
CA ARG A 235 -21.53 4.22 7.18
C ARG A 235 -22.66 4.04 6.18
N GLU A 236 -22.34 3.56 4.99
CA GLU A 236 -23.32 3.36 3.91
C GLU A 236 -22.75 2.42 2.82
N THR A 237 -23.64 1.94 1.96
CA THR A 237 -23.29 1.22 0.72
C THR A 237 -23.80 2.01 -0.47
N TRP A 238 -22.88 2.44 -1.34
CA TRP A 238 -23.22 2.99 -2.64
C TRP A 238 -23.35 1.87 -3.69
N GLN A 239 -24.29 2.03 -4.63
CA GLN A 239 -24.55 1.05 -5.69
C GLN A 239 -24.52 1.75 -7.05
N ALA A 240 -23.76 1.21 -8.00
CA ALA A 240 -23.52 1.86 -9.28
C ALA A 240 -24.80 1.98 -10.13
N ASP A 241 -25.70 1.00 -10.05
CA ASP A 241 -26.97 0.96 -10.78
C ASP A 241 -28.01 1.98 -10.27
N LYS A 242 -27.88 2.40 -9.00
CA LYS A 242 -28.73 3.42 -8.34
C LYS A 242 -28.09 4.80 -8.31
N ALA A 243 -26.92 4.96 -8.93
CA ALA A 243 -26.21 6.23 -8.95
C ALA A 243 -27.00 7.29 -9.74
N ASP A 244 -27.06 8.50 -9.19
CA ASP A 244 -27.47 9.67 -9.96
C ASP A 244 -26.29 10.14 -10.81
N ARG A 245 -26.37 9.87 -12.12
CA ARG A 245 -25.32 10.21 -13.10
C ARG A 245 -25.66 11.46 -13.92
N SER A 246 -26.64 12.26 -13.48
CA SER A 246 -27.10 13.43 -14.23
C SER A 246 -26.03 14.51 -14.40
N SER A 247 -25.13 14.66 -13.42
CA SER A 247 -24.03 15.65 -13.45
C SER A 247 -22.68 15.05 -13.82
N TRP A 248 -22.62 13.75 -14.16
CA TRP A 248 -21.35 13.11 -14.51
C TRP A 248 -20.85 13.57 -15.88
N PHE A 249 -19.53 13.71 -15.99
CA PHE A 249 -18.81 13.97 -17.26
C PHE A 249 -19.29 13.06 -18.40
N ASP A 250 -19.47 11.77 -18.10
CA ASP A 250 -20.17 10.82 -18.94
C ASP A 250 -20.95 9.82 -18.07
N ARG A 251 -22.00 9.21 -18.62
CA ARG A 251 -22.85 8.26 -17.85
C ARG A 251 -22.24 6.86 -17.70
N HIS A 252 -21.07 6.58 -18.28
CA HIS A 252 -20.45 5.26 -18.25
C HIS A 252 -19.62 5.05 -16.98
N TYR A 253 -19.96 3.98 -16.27
CA TYR A 253 -19.25 3.48 -15.09
C TYR A 253 -18.52 2.19 -15.50
N ALA A 254 -17.20 2.13 -15.27
CA ALA A 254 -16.40 0.96 -15.63
C ALA A 254 -16.31 -0.05 -14.47
N ALA A 255 -15.94 -1.29 -14.80
CA ALA A 255 -15.66 -2.32 -13.82
C ALA A 255 -14.26 -2.13 -13.21
N TYR A 256 -14.13 -1.25 -12.23
CA TYR A 256 -12.82 -0.93 -11.66
C TYR A 256 -12.26 -2.11 -10.89
N GLN A 257 -10.98 -2.43 -11.14
CA GLN A 257 -10.22 -3.45 -10.41
C GLN A 257 -9.33 -2.82 -9.34
N ASN A 258 -9.08 -1.51 -9.42
CA ASN A 258 -8.37 -0.74 -8.42
C ASN A 258 -9.09 0.60 -8.21
N ILE A 259 -9.17 1.04 -6.96
CA ILE A 259 -9.62 2.38 -6.59
C ILE A 259 -8.58 3.00 -5.66
N ASN A 260 -8.38 4.31 -5.77
CA ASN A 260 -7.58 5.06 -4.81
C ASN A 260 -8.31 6.33 -4.37
N LEU A 261 -8.20 6.67 -3.09
CA LEU A 261 -8.70 7.91 -2.52
C LEU A 261 -7.57 8.94 -2.42
N VAL A 262 -7.84 10.15 -2.86
CA VAL A 262 -6.92 11.28 -2.75
C VAL A 262 -7.64 12.43 -2.07
N VAL A 263 -6.98 13.08 -1.11
CA VAL A 263 -7.53 14.24 -0.41
C VAL A 263 -6.66 15.43 -0.73
N ASP A 264 -7.25 16.48 -1.26
CA ASP A 264 -6.51 17.69 -1.57
C ASP A 264 -6.31 18.59 -0.34
N ARG A 265 -5.50 19.65 -0.48
CA ARG A 265 -5.24 20.61 0.61
C ARG A 265 -6.47 21.37 1.09
N ASN A 266 -7.53 21.43 0.27
CA ASN A 266 -8.80 22.03 0.63
C ASN A 266 -9.74 21.04 1.34
N GLY A 267 -9.29 19.80 1.56
CA GLY A 267 -10.08 18.74 2.19
C GLY A 267 -11.15 18.12 1.29
N ARG A 268 -11.11 18.40 -0.03
CA ARG A 268 -11.95 17.69 -1.01
C ARG A 268 -11.40 16.29 -1.19
N VAL A 269 -12.31 15.32 -1.32
CA VAL A 269 -11.97 13.92 -1.46
C VAL A 269 -12.29 13.48 -2.88
N PHE A 270 -11.35 12.79 -3.49
CA PHE A 270 -11.47 12.25 -4.84
C PHE A 270 -11.28 10.75 -4.80
N MET A 271 -12.02 10.02 -5.61
CA MET A 271 -11.79 8.61 -5.90
C MET A 271 -11.33 8.50 -7.34
N VAL A 272 -10.22 7.81 -7.56
CA VAL A 272 -9.73 7.46 -8.89
C VAL A 272 -9.95 5.97 -9.10
N GLY A 273 -10.77 5.64 -10.09
CA GLY A 273 -11.08 4.27 -10.48
C GLY A 273 -10.28 3.85 -11.71
N PHE A 274 -9.65 2.68 -11.64
CA PHE A 274 -8.88 2.11 -12.74
C PHE A 274 -9.54 0.83 -13.25
N GLY A 275 -9.76 0.76 -14.55
CA GLY A 275 -10.38 -0.39 -15.19
C GLY A 275 -9.97 -0.55 -16.64
N ARG A 276 -10.55 -1.56 -17.29
CA ARG A 276 -10.41 -1.77 -18.73
C ARG A 276 -11.79 -1.84 -19.37
N THR A 277 -12.03 -0.98 -20.36
CA THR A 277 -13.30 -0.90 -21.09
C THR A 277 -13.01 -0.82 -22.58
N ASN A 278 -13.67 -1.66 -23.40
CA ASN A 278 -13.46 -1.70 -24.85
C ASN A 278 -11.98 -1.75 -25.25
N ASP A 279 -11.23 -2.63 -24.57
CA ASP A 279 -9.77 -2.80 -24.71
C ASP A 279 -8.89 -1.61 -24.36
N GLN A 280 -9.45 -0.54 -23.80
CA GLN A 280 -8.73 0.63 -23.33
C GLN A 280 -8.56 0.60 -21.82
N ASN A 281 -7.38 0.95 -21.32
CA ASN A 281 -7.15 1.16 -19.89
C ASN A 281 -7.65 2.55 -19.53
N VAL A 282 -8.65 2.61 -18.65
CA VAL A 282 -9.36 3.83 -18.29
C VAL A 282 -9.08 4.22 -16.85
N MET A 283 -8.82 5.51 -16.65
CA MET A 283 -8.73 6.15 -15.35
C MET A 283 -9.90 7.14 -15.24
N ASP A 284 -10.87 6.82 -14.39
CA ASP A 284 -12.02 7.68 -14.11
C ASP A 284 -11.81 8.43 -12.80
N ILE A 285 -12.17 9.71 -12.79
CA ILE A 285 -11.95 10.63 -11.67
C ILE A 285 -13.31 11.03 -11.11
N PHE A 286 -13.52 10.80 -9.81
CA PHE A 286 -14.75 11.14 -9.11
C PHE A 286 -14.45 12.09 -7.96
N GLU A 287 -15.26 13.14 -7.81
CA GLU A 287 -15.37 13.83 -6.52
C GLU A 287 -16.27 13.01 -5.60
N VAL A 288 -15.84 12.87 -4.34
CA VAL A 288 -16.54 12.13 -3.29
C VAL A 288 -17.13 13.11 -2.30
N LYS A 289 -18.46 13.25 -2.34
CA LYS A 289 -19.19 14.21 -1.53
C LYS A 289 -19.53 13.63 -0.16
N LEU A 290 -18.63 13.62 0.81
CA LEU A 290 -18.83 12.94 2.12
C LEU A 290 -19.83 13.61 3.10
N GLY A 291 -20.53 14.68 2.72
CA GLY A 291 -21.50 15.37 3.57
C GLY A 291 -22.73 14.50 3.90
N GLU A 292 -23.17 14.52 5.16
CA GLU A 292 -24.31 13.70 5.63
C GLU A 292 -25.63 14.04 4.94
N SER A 293 -25.83 15.30 4.53
CA SER A 293 -27.00 15.75 3.80
C SER A 293 -27.01 15.34 2.32
N VAL A 294 -25.90 14.81 1.79
CA VAL A 294 -25.81 14.39 0.39
C VAL A 294 -26.40 12.98 0.26
N PRO A 295 -27.45 12.77 -0.57
CA PRO A 295 -28.02 11.44 -0.80
C PRO A 295 -26.98 10.46 -1.30
N THR A 296 -27.05 9.19 -0.86
CA THR A 296 -26.09 8.15 -1.26
C THR A 296 -25.96 8.05 -2.78
N ALA A 297 -27.05 8.12 -3.55
CA ALA A 297 -27.01 8.08 -5.02
C ALA A 297 -26.12 9.17 -5.66
N LYS A 298 -25.91 10.31 -4.97
CA LYS A 298 -25.08 11.45 -5.39
C LYS A 298 -23.71 11.49 -4.72
N ARG A 299 -23.28 10.41 -4.06
CA ARG A 299 -22.02 10.36 -3.31
C ARG A 299 -20.80 10.55 -4.20
N PHE A 300 -20.88 10.05 -5.43
CA PHE A 300 -19.83 10.15 -6.44
C PHE A 300 -20.31 11.01 -7.60
N GLU A 301 -19.49 11.98 -7.98
CA GLU A 301 -19.66 12.77 -9.19
C GLU A 301 -18.45 12.57 -10.10
N LYS A 302 -18.67 11.98 -11.27
CA LYS A 302 -17.58 11.76 -12.22
C LYS A 302 -17.18 13.08 -12.87
N LEU A 303 -15.94 13.51 -12.64
CA LEU A 303 -15.39 14.76 -13.17
C LEU A 303 -14.67 14.57 -14.51
N GLY A 304 -14.15 13.38 -14.77
CA GLY A 304 -13.39 13.13 -15.99
C GLY A 304 -13.03 11.67 -16.21
N ARG A 305 -12.52 11.41 -17.42
CA ARG A 305 -11.96 10.13 -17.85
C ARG A 305 -10.68 10.39 -18.62
N ARG A 306 -9.66 9.56 -18.37
CA ARG A 306 -8.45 9.49 -19.18
C ARG A 306 -8.22 8.07 -19.67
N ILE A 307 -7.68 7.95 -20.88
CA ILE A 307 -7.23 6.68 -21.47
C ILE A 307 -5.71 6.69 -21.39
N LEU A 308 -5.14 5.62 -20.83
CA LEU A 308 -3.70 5.49 -20.64
C LEU A 308 -3.19 4.31 -21.48
N GLY A 309 -2.17 4.56 -22.29
CA GLY A 309 -1.65 3.62 -23.29
C GLY A 309 -0.69 2.61 -22.70
N CYS A 310 -1.17 1.68 -21.86
CA CYS A 310 -0.32 0.60 -21.36
C CYS A 310 0.23 -0.24 -22.53
N ARG A 311 1.52 -0.60 -22.50
CA ARG A 311 2.16 -1.39 -23.57
C ARG A 311 2.30 -2.86 -23.18
N LYS A 312 2.77 -3.11 -21.96
CA LYS A 312 3.01 -4.47 -21.42
C LYS A 312 2.15 -4.79 -20.19
N THR A 313 1.42 -3.80 -19.67
CA THR A 313 0.60 -3.95 -18.47
C THR A 313 -0.87 -3.70 -18.76
N SER A 314 -1.73 -3.84 -17.75
CA SER A 314 -3.16 -3.60 -17.87
C SER A 314 -3.75 -3.17 -16.53
N PHE A 315 -4.68 -2.22 -16.54
CA PHE A 315 -5.42 -1.83 -15.33
C PHE A 315 -6.35 -2.95 -14.83
N ARG A 316 -6.63 -3.95 -15.67
CA ARG A 316 -7.29 -5.18 -15.25
C ARG A 316 -6.39 -6.08 -14.39
N SER A 317 -5.08 -6.06 -14.64
CA SER A 317 -4.11 -6.81 -13.85
C SER A 317 -3.75 -6.05 -12.59
N GLY A 318 -3.42 -4.77 -12.69
CA GLY A 318 -3.17 -3.98 -11.50
C GLY A 318 -2.79 -2.57 -11.84
N SER A 319 -3.19 -1.66 -10.96
CA SER A 319 -2.92 -0.24 -11.09
C SER A 319 -2.98 0.45 -9.73
N GLY A 320 -2.46 1.66 -9.67
CA GLY A 320 -2.59 2.49 -8.50
C GLY A 320 -1.95 3.85 -8.66
N LEU A 321 -2.14 4.71 -7.66
CA LEU A 321 -1.57 6.05 -7.61
C LEU A 321 -0.43 6.16 -6.61
N VAL A 322 0.51 7.04 -6.95
CA VAL A 322 1.56 7.52 -6.05
C VAL A 322 1.54 9.03 -6.12
N ILE A 323 1.61 9.68 -4.96
CA ILE A 323 1.81 11.12 -4.88
C ILE A 323 3.14 11.34 -4.17
N THR A 324 4.07 12.00 -4.85
CA THR A 324 5.41 12.28 -4.31
C THR A 324 5.36 13.43 -3.31
N ASP A 325 6.46 13.64 -2.58
CA ASP A 325 6.60 14.78 -1.65
C ASP A 325 6.53 16.14 -2.36
N SER A 326 6.86 16.19 -3.66
CA SER A 326 6.69 17.39 -4.50
C SER A 326 5.24 17.63 -4.91
N GLY A 327 4.32 16.71 -4.59
CA GLY A 327 2.92 16.74 -5.00
C GLY A 327 2.69 16.25 -6.42
N ALA A 328 3.71 15.71 -7.09
CA ALA A 328 3.54 15.11 -8.41
C ALA A 328 2.79 13.78 -8.29
N LEU A 329 1.86 13.55 -9.21
CA LEU A 329 1.03 12.36 -9.23
C LEU A 329 1.50 11.42 -10.34
N THR A 330 1.74 10.17 -9.98
CA THR A 330 2.14 9.10 -10.90
C THR A 330 1.10 8.00 -10.86
N VAL A 331 0.70 7.50 -12.04
CA VAL A 331 -0.09 6.27 -12.15
C VAL A 331 0.87 5.10 -12.36
N LEU A 332 0.63 4.01 -11.67
CA LEU A 332 1.33 2.74 -11.83
C LEU A 332 0.42 1.72 -12.50
N SER A 333 1.02 0.80 -13.25
CA SER A 333 0.37 -0.42 -13.72
C SER A 333 1.35 -1.58 -13.70
N CYS A 334 0.88 -2.81 -13.46
CA CYS A 334 1.72 -4.00 -13.44
C CYS A 334 1.29 -5.04 -14.49
N GLY A 335 2.23 -5.91 -14.85
CA GLY A 335 2.00 -7.06 -15.71
C GLY A 335 0.93 -8.01 -15.16
N HIS A 336 0.50 -8.97 -15.97
CA HIS A 336 -0.46 -9.97 -15.53
C HIS A 336 0.20 -10.97 -14.59
N ARG A 337 1.36 -11.48 -15.01
CA ARG A 337 2.22 -12.38 -14.22
C ARG A 337 3.69 -12.04 -14.41
N GLU A 338 4.02 -11.01 -15.17
CA GLU A 338 5.39 -10.60 -15.44
C GLU A 338 5.77 -9.48 -14.49
N PHE A 339 7.00 -9.50 -13.98
CA PHE A 339 7.55 -8.41 -13.18
C PHE A 339 7.90 -7.20 -14.06
N VAL A 340 6.87 -6.62 -14.65
CA VAL A 340 6.90 -5.41 -15.46
C VAL A 340 6.00 -4.39 -14.80
N ILE A 341 6.54 -3.20 -14.56
CA ILE A 341 5.80 -2.06 -14.05
C ILE A 341 5.85 -0.96 -15.10
N GLU A 342 4.71 -0.34 -15.38
CA GLU A 342 4.61 0.86 -16.20
C GLU A 342 4.24 2.05 -15.32
N ARG A 343 4.96 3.15 -15.47
CA ARG A 343 4.78 4.40 -14.74
C ARG A 343 4.33 5.49 -15.72
N PHE A 344 3.22 6.13 -15.42
CA PHE A 344 2.73 7.30 -16.13
C PHE A 344 3.01 8.50 -15.24
N GLU A 345 3.99 9.30 -15.63
CA GLU A 345 4.46 10.46 -14.86
C GLU A 345 4.01 11.74 -15.56
N PRO A 346 3.94 12.88 -14.86
CA PRO A 346 3.69 14.17 -15.53
C PRO A 346 4.76 14.46 -16.58
N ASP A 347 4.36 15.05 -17.70
CA ASP A 347 5.27 15.47 -18.78
C ASP A 347 6.19 16.64 -18.37
#